data_AF-A0A9N9HN00-F1
#
_entry.id   AF-A0A9N9HN00-F1
#
_cell.length_a   1.000
_cell.length_b   1.000
_cell.length_c   1.000
_cell.angle_alpha   90.00
_cell.angle_beta   90.00
_cell.angle_gamma   90.00
#
_symmetry.space_group_name_H-M   'P 1'
#
loop_
_entity.id
_entity.type
_entity.pdbx_description
1 polymer ?
#
loop_
_entity_poly.entity_id
_entity_poly.type
_entity_poly.pdbx_seq_one_letter_code
_entity_poly.pdbx_strand_id
1 'polypeptide(L)'
;DVDAAILEAVGDVGDVGDNRPEWIKSVNPKSIYIPQRGDVVAYFYKGHRTFVERSTIEFVDSKLVKDLSKKSNISALPYNRYQLNDIEFLEIRDVKWSSGPPPYATVSCVILEYTPTDDSLYPMEPNFQQTNKKIDISYFDIEGVCEFLVLYKRFVTGVNQSFEVDEKVVVRLDSTDFSGTIAKINPIDENSWDEEGQDPSDFFTWEIRKSGTPEVDCSQLTEDEKRVFDQVLTEFIENEEYVLFHEHVDFARYTDYLDHVPYPMCLDMILQRVRNGFYRCKLGFKSDLDQIAINAVAYNKKNSAVAKLASQMVSEIEVACNNRGAQLGGGPSKKWKGKAKAF
;
A
#
# COMPACT_ATOMS: atom_id res chain seq x y z
N ASP A 1 19.43 -23.66 -12.36
CA ASP A 1 19.91 -23.62 -10.96
C ASP A 1 19.81 -22.23 -10.33
N VAL A 2 18.95 -21.37 -10.88
CA VAL A 2 18.55 -20.08 -10.27
C VAL A 2 17.32 -20.32 -9.38
N ASP A 3 16.49 -21.29 -9.75
CA ASP A 3 15.26 -21.68 -9.05
C ASP A 3 15.52 -22.17 -7.61
N ALA A 4 16.64 -22.85 -7.37
CA ALA A 4 17.02 -23.32 -6.02
C ALA A 4 17.52 -22.18 -5.12
N ALA A 5 18.19 -21.17 -5.68
CA ALA A 5 18.65 -19.99 -4.94
C ALA A 5 17.49 -19.05 -4.58
N ILE A 6 16.42 -19.02 -5.39
CA ILE A 6 15.17 -18.32 -5.09
C ILE A 6 14.44 -18.97 -3.91
N LEU A 7 14.43 -20.31 -3.84
CA LEU A 7 13.79 -21.05 -2.76
C LEU A 7 14.58 -21.01 -1.44
N GLU A 8 15.91 -20.96 -1.47
CA GLU A 8 16.74 -20.91 -0.25
C GLU A 8 16.81 -19.53 0.43
N ALA A 9 16.47 -18.44 -0.28
CA ALA A 9 16.45 -17.10 0.30
C ALA A 9 15.29 -16.86 1.31
N VAL A 10 14.34 -17.80 1.41
CA VAL A 10 13.13 -17.72 2.26
C VAL A 10 13.29 -18.46 3.60
N GLY A 11 14.52 -18.78 4.00
CA GLY A 11 14.84 -19.33 5.32
C GLY A 11 14.76 -18.28 6.43
N ASP A 12 13.59 -17.67 6.65
CA ASP A 12 13.33 -16.72 7.72
C ASP A 12 13.39 -17.45 9.07
N VAL A 13 14.37 -17.09 9.92
CA VAL A 13 14.36 -17.46 11.34
C VAL A 13 13.33 -16.55 11.99
N GLY A 14 12.05 -16.82 11.69
CA GLY A 14 10.94 -15.97 12.09
C GLY A 14 10.86 -15.82 13.60
N ASP A 15 10.62 -14.58 14.03
CA ASP A 15 10.26 -14.25 15.40
C ASP A 15 9.04 -15.09 15.80
N VAL A 16 9.20 -15.90 16.85
CA VAL A 16 8.21 -16.91 17.25
C VAL A 16 6.95 -16.19 17.71
N GLY A 17 5.99 -15.97 16.81
CA GLY A 17 4.71 -15.32 17.11
C GLY A 17 4.28 -14.24 16.12
N ASP A 18 5.17 -13.74 15.25
CA ASP A 18 4.79 -12.78 14.21
C ASP A 18 4.24 -13.49 12.96
N ASN A 19 2.91 -13.55 12.84
CA ASN A 19 2.22 -14.14 11.68
C ASN A 19 1.66 -13.09 10.71
N ARG A 20 2.14 -11.85 10.77
CA ARG A 20 1.69 -10.79 9.85
C ARG A 20 2.10 -11.12 8.41
N PRO A 21 1.26 -10.81 7.41
CA PRO A 21 1.65 -10.89 6.00
C PRO A 21 2.89 -10.05 5.66
N GLU A 22 3.72 -10.54 4.74
CA GLU A 22 5.00 -9.92 4.36
C GLU A 22 4.86 -8.52 3.75
N TRP A 23 3.77 -8.26 3.02
CA TRP A 23 3.46 -6.92 2.52
C TRP A 23 3.15 -5.93 3.66
N ILE A 24 2.56 -6.38 4.78
CA ILE A 24 2.28 -5.54 5.95
C ILE A 24 3.57 -5.24 6.73
N LYS A 25 4.51 -6.19 6.81
CA LYS A 25 5.82 -6.03 7.46
C LYS A 25 6.75 -5.03 6.74
N SER A 26 6.45 -4.67 5.50
CA SER A 26 7.38 -3.89 4.68
C SER A 26 7.71 -2.51 5.25
N VAL A 27 9.00 -2.20 5.25
CA VAL A 27 9.57 -0.86 5.51
C VAL A 27 10.18 -0.23 4.25
N ASN A 28 10.28 -0.97 3.15
CA ASN A 28 10.86 -0.50 1.89
C ASN A 28 9.76 -0.18 0.87
N PRO A 29 9.99 0.73 -0.08
CA PRO A 29 9.21 0.78 -1.32
C PRO A 29 9.28 -0.59 -2.01
N LYS A 30 8.23 -1.41 -1.87
CA LYS A 30 8.10 -2.72 -2.51
C LYS A 30 7.46 -2.57 -3.89
N SER A 31 7.60 -3.61 -4.71
CA SER A 31 6.76 -3.79 -5.89
C SER A 31 5.28 -3.79 -5.47
N ILE A 32 4.96 -4.63 -4.48
CA ILE A 32 3.61 -4.80 -3.93
C ILE A 32 3.06 -3.48 -3.38
N TYR A 33 1.90 -3.07 -3.89
CA TYR A 33 1.29 -1.79 -3.56
C TYR A 33 0.66 -1.76 -2.16
N ILE A 34 1.32 -1.07 -1.22
CA ILE A 34 0.77 -0.70 0.09
C ILE A 34 0.15 0.70 0.00
N PRO A 35 -1.16 0.85 0.25
CA PRO A 35 -1.86 2.08 -0.08
C PRO A 35 -1.55 3.18 0.94
N GLN A 36 -1.22 4.38 0.46
CA GLN A 36 -1.13 5.58 1.28
C GLN A 36 -2.21 6.58 0.86
N ARG A 37 -2.72 7.32 1.84
CA ARG A 37 -3.63 8.43 1.56
C ARG A 37 -2.92 9.49 0.73
N GLY A 38 -3.59 10.01 -0.29
CA GLY A 38 -3.03 10.97 -1.24
C GLY A 38 -2.34 10.34 -2.45
N ASP A 39 -2.18 9.00 -2.48
CA ASP A 39 -1.68 8.32 -3.66
C ASP A 39 -2.62 8.53 -4.85
N VAL A 40 -2.01 8.68 -6.03
CA VAL A 40 -2.72 8.56 -7.31
C VAL A 40 -2.28 7.26 -7.96
N VAL A 41 -3.24 6.42 -8.34
CA VAL A 41 -3.00 5.08 -8.90
C VAL A 41 -3.74 4.87 -10.21
N ALA A 42 -3.13 4.11 -11.11
CA ALA A 42 -3.80 3.44 -12.20
C ALA A 42 -4.51 2.19 -11.67
N TYR A 43 -5.78 2.05 -12.02
CA TYR A 43 -6.66 0.97 -11.62
C TYR A 43 -7.07 0.14 -12.83
N PHE A 44 -6.80 -1.17 -12.76
CA PHE A 44 -7.10 -2.13 -13.80
C PHE A 44 -8.24 -3.03 -13.33
N TYR A 45 -9.46 -2.79 -13.81
CA TYR A 45 -10.62 -3.50 -13.29
C TYR A 45 -10.61 -5.01 -13.63
N LYS A 46 -9.91 -5.41 -14.71
CA LYS A 46 -9.71 -6.80 -15.12
C LYS A 46 -8.87 -7.54 -14.08
N GLY A 47 -7.69 -7.02 -13.71
CA GLY A 47 -6.89 -7.58 -12.62
C GLY A 47 -7.61 -7.61 -11.27
N HIS A 48 -8.44 -6.59 -10.97
CA HIS A 48 -9.29 -6.63 -9.76
C HIS A 48 -10.30 -7.78 -9.80
N ARG A 49 -10.85 -8.11 -10.98
CA ARG A 49 -11.76 -9.26 -11.12
C ARG A 49 -11.02 -10.57 -10.89
N THR A 50 -9.83 -10.73 -11.46
CA THR A 50 -8.95 -11.89 -11.21
C THR A 50 -8.66 -12.05 -9.72
N PHE A 51 -8.31 -10.96 -9.03
CA PHE A 51 -8.15 -10.96 -7.57
C PHE A 51 -9.41 -11.43 -6.84
N VAL A 52 -10.59 -10.92 -7.19
CA VAL A 52 -11.85 -11.35 -6.55
C VAL A 52 -12.09 -12.84 -6.77
N GLU A 53 -11.91 -13.33 -8.00
CA GLU A 53 -12.09 -14.75 -8.35
C GLU A 53 -11.12 -15.65 -7.58
N ARG A 54 -9.81 -15.37 -7.64
CA ARG A 54 -8.76 -16.11 -6.91
C ARG A 54 -8.99 -16.08 -5.41
N SER A 55 -9.30 -14.91 -4.85
CA SER A 55 -9.60 -14.79 -3.42
C SER A 55 -10.79 -15.69 -3.01
N THR A 56 -11.82 -15.80 -3.84
CA THR A 56 -12.99 -16.64 -3.53
C THR A 56 -12.72 -18.13 -3.60
N ILE A 57 -11.68 -18.56 -4.32
CA ILE A 57 -11.28 -19.96 -4.46
C ILE A 57 -10.27 -20.35 -3.38
N GLU A 58 -9.24 -19.53 -3.16
CA GLU A 58 -8.12 -19.84 -2.26
C GLU A 58 -8.39 -19.45 -0.81
N PHE A 59 -9.20 -18.42 -0.58
CA PHE A 59 -9.44 -17.83 0.75
C PHE A 59 -10.92 -17.89 1.13
N VAL A 60 -11.59 -19.02 0.86
CA VAL A 60 -13.04 -19.23 1.10
C VAL A 60 -13.48 -18.81 2.51
N ASP A 61 -12.61 -19.02 3.51
CA ASP A 61 -12.90 -18.69 4.90
C ASP A 61 -12.58 -17.26 5.32
N SER A 62 -11.94 -16.48 4.46
CA SER A 62 -11.61 -15.09 4.72
C SER A 62 -12.86 -14.25 4.94
N LYS A 63 -12.76 -13.32 5.89
CA LYS A 63 -13.80 -12.34 6.14
C LYS A 63 -14.08 -11.49 4.90
N LEU A 64 -13.04 -11.12 4.14
CA LEU A 64 -13.21 -10.33 2.92
C LEU A 64 -14.07 -11.10 1.91
N VAL A 65 -13.77 -12.37 1.66
CA VAL A 65 -14.50 -13.22 0.71
C VAL A 65 -15.95 -13.43 1.15
N LYS A 66 -16.17 -13.67 2.45
CA LYS A 66 -17.52 -13.73 3.04
C LYS A 66 -18.30 -12.42 2.88
N ASP A 67 -17.61 -11.27 2.88
CA ASP A 67 -18.22 -9.99 2.58
C ASP A 67 -18.45 -9.80 1.07
N LEU A 68 -17.50 -10.14 0.20
CA LEU A 68 -17.61 -10.01 -1.26
C LEU A 68 -18.69 -10.90 -1.86
N SER A 69 -18.97 -12.07 -1.27
CA SER A 69 -20.04 -12.98 -1.72
C SER A 69 -21.46 -12.43 -1.49
N LYS A 70 -21.63 -11.37 -0.68
CA LYS A 70 -22.94 -10.74 -0.45
C LYS A 70 -23.36 -9.98 -1.69
N LYS A 71 -24.58 -10.24 -2.19
CA LYS A 71 -25.14 -9.60 -3.39
C LYS A 71 -25.03 -8.07 -3.42
N SER A 72 -25.22 -7.41 -2.26
CA SER A 72 -25.05 -5.95 -2.15
C SER A 72 -23.62 -5.49 -2.42
N ASN A 73 -22.63 -6.27 -2.00
CA ASN A 73 -21.22 -5.96 -2.17
C ASN A 73 -20.77 -6.28 -3.59
N ILE A 74 -21.27 -7.38 -4.19
CA ILE A 74 -21.06 -7.66 -5.61
C ILE A 74 -21.54 -6.48 -6.47
N SER A 75 -22.75 -5.98 -6.23
CA SER A 75 -23.26 -4.81 -6.97
C SER A 75 -22.51 -3.51 -6.69
N ALA A 76 -21.77 -3.44 -5.58
CA ALA A 76 -20.99 -2.28 -5.20
C ALA A 76 -19.57 -2.29 -5.79
N LEU A 77 -19.11 -3.42 -6.35
CA LEU A 77 -17.80 -3.53 -6.99
C LEU A 77 -17.64 -2.46 -8.09
N PRO A 78 -16.45 -1.85 -8.24
CA PRO A 78 -16.24 -0.72 -9.15
C PRO A 78 -16.77 -0.97 -10.57
N TYR A 79 -16.42 -2.12 -11.14
CA TYR A 79 -16.79 -2.54 -12.50
C TYR A 79 -18.24 -3.02 -12.66
N ASN A 80 -18.98 -3.20 -11.56
CA ASN A 80 -20.41 -3.47 -11.61
C ASN A 80 -21.24 -2.20 -11.41
N ARG A 81 -20.67 -1.20 -10.72
CA ARG A 81 -21.32 0.06 -10.38
C ARG A 81 -21.21 1.11 -11.48
N TYR A 82 -20.10 1.13 -12.21
CA TYR A 82 -19.82 2.12 -13.24
C TYR A 82 -19.36 1.45 -14.53
N GLN A 83 -19.63 2.11 -15.65
CA GLN A 83 -18.96 1.81 -16.92
C GLN A 83 -17.53 2.38 -16.82
N LEU A 84 -16.54 1.48 -16.76
CA LEU A 84 -15.12 1.83 -16.64
C LEU A 84 -14.42 1.63 -17.98
N ASN A 85 -13.34 2.39 -18.20
CA ASN A 85 -12.34 2.12 -19.22
C ASN A 85 -11.40 0.98 -18.76
N ASP A 86 -10.54 0.50 -19.65
CA ASP A 86 -9.51 -0.51 -19.28
C ASP A 86 -8.59 -0.02 -18.16
N ILE A 87 -8.32 1.29 -18.13
CA ILE A 87 -7.51 1.97 -17.13
C ILE A 87 -8.32 3.14 -16.58
N GLU A 88 -8.48 3.18 -15.26
CA GLU A 88 -9.05 4.32 -14.55
C GLU A 88 -8.00 4.90 -13.60
N PHE A 89 -8.00 6.20 -13.39
CA PHE A 89 -7.11 6.83 -12.42
C PHE A 89 -7.86 7.15 -11.13
N LEU A 90 -7.25 6.85 -10.00
CA LEU A 90 -7.89 7.00 -8.69
C LEU A 90 -7.02 7.83 -7.76
N GLU A 91 -7.64 8.72 -6.98
CA GLU A 91 -7.00 9.33 -5.82
C GLU A 91 -7.46 8.63 -4.54
N ILE A 92 -6.52 8.10 -3.75
CA ILE A 92 -6.78 7.44 -2.48
C ILE A 92 -7.13 8.49 -1.41
N ARG A 93 -8.36 8.46 -0.91
CA ARG A 93 -8.84 9.41 0.12
C ARG A 93 -8.73 8.88 1.52
N ASP A 94 -8.90 7.58 1.69
CA ASP A 94 -8.86 6.90 2.98
C ASP A 94 -8.38 5.47 2.80
N VAL A 95 -7.72 4.95 3.83
CA VAL A 95 -7.26 3.56 3.90
C VAL A 95 -7.74 2.99 5.23
N LYS A 96 -8.48 1.90 5.17
CA LYS A 96 -9.00 1.21 6.34
C LYS A 96 -8.49 -0.23 6.39
N TRP A 97 -7.81 -0.57 7.47
CA TRP A 97 -7.35 -1.93 7.73
C TRP A 97 -8.40 -2.74 8.48
N SER A 98 -8.61 -3.98 8.06
CA SER A 98 -9.62 -4.88 8.64
C SER A 98 -9.03 -6.25 8.97
N SER A 99 -9.43 -6.81 10.11
CA SER A 99 -8.98 -8.13 10.56
C SER A 99 -9.70 -9.27 9.83
N GLY A 100 -9.01 -10.40 9.78
CA GLY A 100 -9.39 -11.68 9.17
C GLY A 100 -8.08 -12.43 8.85
N PRO A 101 -8.05 -13.75 8.71
CA PRO A 101 -6.93 -14.38 8.02
C PRO A 101 -7.27 -14.46 6.51
N PRO A 102 -6.54 -13.74 5.62
CA PRO A 102 -5.54 -12.70 5.89
C PRO A 102 -6.17 -11.31 6.18
N PRO A 103 -5.44 -10.42 6.88
CA PRO A 103 -5.85 -9.03 7.06
C PRO A 103 -5.81 -8.32 5.70
N TYR A 104 -6.70 -7.35 5.52
CA TYR A 104 -6.88 -6.68 4.23
C TYR A 104 -7.07 -5.17 4.40
N ALA A 105 -6.70 -4.43 3.35
CA ALA A 105 -6.95 -3.01 3.23
C ALA A 105 -8.25 -2.77 2.46
N THR A 106 -9.00 -1.76 2.86
CA THR A 106 -10.05 -1.14 2.04
C THR A 106 -9.61 0.27 1.72
N VAL A 107 -9.42 0.58 0.44
CA VAL A 107 -9.12 1.93 -0.04
C VAL A 107 -10.40 2.58 -0.54
N SER A 108 -10.68 3.79 -0.04
CA SER A 108 -11.77 4.62 -0.55
C SER A 108 -11.21 5.67 -1.49
N CYS A 109 -11.70 5.67 -2.72
CA CYS A 109 -11.12 6.42 -3.81
C CYS A 109 -12.13 7.35 -4.49
N VAL A 110 -11.61 8.39 -5.13
CA VAL A 110 -12.34 9.21 -6.11
C VAL A 110 -11.75 8.92 -7.49
N ILE A 111 -12.62 8.68 -8.49
CA ILE A 111 -12.18 8.52 -9.88
C ILE A 111 -11.74 9.88 -10.43
N LEU A 112 -10.60 9.89 -11.09
CA LEU A 112 -10.00 11.03 -11.76
C LEU A 112 -10.18 10.89 -13.27
N GLU A 113 -10.48 11.99 -13.93
CA GLU A 113 -10.50 12.10 -15.38
C GLU A 113 -9.25 12.85 -15.86
N TYR A 114 -8.63 12.34 -16.91
CA TYR A 114 -7.54 12.99 -17.62
C TYR A 114 -7.97 13.30 -19.04
N THR A 115 -7.74 14.54 -19.47
CA THR A 115 -7.92 14.94 -20.86
C THR A 115 -6.54 15.18 -21.46
N PRO A 116 -6.11 14.39 -22.45
CA PRO A 116 -4.84 14.60 -23.14
C PRO A 116 -4.75 16.01 -23.72
N THR A 117 -3.63 16.68 -23.48
CA THR A 117 -3.35 18.03 -24.01
C THR A 117 -2.42 18.03 -25.21
N ASP A 118 -1.75 16.91 -25.47
CA ASP A 118 -0.79 16.71 -26.56
C ASP A 118 -0.80 15.24 -27.03
N ASP A 119 0.16 14.88 -27.90
CA ASP A 119 0.33 13.53 -28.43
C ASP A 119 0.97 12.54 -27.42
N SER A 120 1.37 12.99 -26.21
CA SER A 120 1.87 12.08 -25.18
C SER A 120 0.71 11.34 -24.52
N LEU A 121 0.86 10.02 -24.31
CA LEU A 121 -0.19 9.18 -23.72
C LEU A 121 -0.56 9.69 -22.32
N TYR A 122 0.44 9.78 -21.43
CA TYR A 122 0.26 10.18 -20.04
C TYR A 122 1.48 11.00 -19.57
N PRO A 123 1.33 12.24 -19.08
CA PRO A 123 2.45 13.07 -18.64
C PRO A 123 2.88 12.72 -17.21
N MET A 124 4.14 13.00 -16.84
CA MET A 124 4.61 12.77 -15.45
C MET A 124 3.80 13.54 -14.41
N GLU A 125 3.37 14.75 -14.76
CA GLU A 125 2.58 15.64 -13.91
C GLU A 125 1.22 15.93 -14.59
N PRO A 126 0.25 15.02 -14.44
CA PRO A 126 -1.06 15.13 -15.10
C PRO A 126 -1.95 16.16 -14.41
N ASN A 127 -2.73 16.87 -15.21
CA ASN A 127 -3.80 17.73 -14.71
C ASN A 127 -5.11 16.94 -14.58
N PHE A 128 -5.20 16.10 -13.56
CA PHE A 128 -6.39 15.32 -13.27
C PHE A 128 -7.56 16.19 -12.81
N GLN A 129 -8.75 15.90 -13.34
CA GLN A 129 -10.01 16.45 -12.86
C GLN A 129 -10.71 15.43 -11.96
N GLN A 130 -11.07 15.83 -10.74
CA GLN A 130 -11.81 14.96 -9.82
C GLN A 130 -13.26 14.82 -10.28
N THR A 131 -13.74 13.59 -10.35
CA THR A 131 -15.16 13.31 -10.57
C THR A 131 -15.93 13.24 -9.25
N ASN A 132 -17.25 13.11 -9.33
CA ASN A 132 -18.09 12.80 -8.17
C ASN A 132 -18.21 11.28 -7.90
N LYS A 133 -17.59 10.43 -8.74
CA LYS A 133 -17.68 8.97 -8.63
C LYS A 133 -16.71 8.49 -7.56
N LYS A 134 -17.27 7.75 -6.60
CA LYS A 134 -16.52 7.12 -5.51
C LYS A 134 -16.58 5.62 -5.64
N ILE A 135 -15.46 4.97 -5.37
CA ILE A 135 -15.33 3.51 -5.33
C ILE A 135 -14.57 3.11 -4.06
N ASP A 136 -14.93 1.97 -3.51
CA ASP A 136 -14.18 1.32 -2.44
C ASP A 136 -13.63 0.00 -3.00
N ILE A 137 -12.36 -0.26 -2.74
CA ILE A 137 -11.66 -1.47 -3.19
C ILE A 137 -11.07 -2.13 -1.95
N SER A 138 -11.43 -3.38 -1.71
CA SER A 138 -10.89 -4.16 -0.60
C SER A 138 -10.00 -5.26 -1.13
N TYR A 139 -8.77 -5.33 -0.64
CA TYR A 139 -7.78 -6.28 -1.14
C TYR A 139 -6.72 -6.64 -0.10
N PHE A 140 -6.06 -7.76 -0.35
CA PHE A 140 -4.83 -8.19 0.30
C PHE A 140 -3.91 -8.78 -0.77
N ASP A 141 -2.65 -9.00 -0.42
CA ASP A 141 -1.68 -9.59 -1.34
C ASP A 141 -1.94 -11.10 -1.52
N ILE A 142 -2.05 -11.56 -2.77
CA ILE A 142 -2.17 -12.97 -3.15
C ILE A 142 -0.99 -13.28 -4.08
N GLU A 143 -0.20 -14.28 -3.71
CA GLU A 143 0.93 -14.74 -4.52
C GLU A 143 0.46 -15.16 -5.93
N GLY A 144 1.13 -14.64 -6.95
CA GLY A 144 0.81 -14.90 -8.36
C GLY A 144 -0.26 -13.99 -8.96
N VAL A 145 -1.05 -13.27 -8.15
CA VAL A 145 -2.07 -12.34 -8.68
C VAL A 145 -1.44 -11.01 -9.04
N CYS A 146 -1.59 -10.60 -10.31
CA CYS A 146 -1.04 -9.34 -10.81
C CYS A 146 -1.54 -8.10 -10.04
N GLU A 147 -0.67 -7.09 -9.94
CA GLU A 147 -0.99 -5.80 -9.35
C GLU A 147 -2.06 -5.06 -10.19
N PHE A 148 -3.24 -4.83 -9.62
CA PHE A 148 -4.32 -4.08 -10.29
C PHE A 148 -4.47 -2.64 -9.77
N LEU A 149 -3.68 -2.25 -8.77
CA LEU A 149 -3.51 -0.88 -8.30
C LEU A 149 -2.01 -0.53 -8.40
N VAL A 150 -1.68 0.33 -9.36
CA VAL A 150 -0.28 0.68 -9.65
C VAL A 150 -0.10 2.17 -9.44
N LEU A 151 0.92 2.59 -8.67
CA LEU A 151 1.23 4.01 -8.48
C LEU A 151 1.36 4.71 -9.84
N TYR A 152 0.68 5.85 -10.01
CA TYR A 152 0.64 6.56 -11.28
C TYR A 152 2.04 6.84 -11.83
N LYS A 153 2.97 7.29 -10.97
CA LYS A 153 4.35 7.58 -11.36
C LYS A 153 5.09 6.35 -11.92
N ARG A 154 4.84 5.17 -11.36
CA ARG A 154 5.39 3.89 -11.84
C ARG A 154 4.74 3.49 -13.16
N PHE A 155 3.41 3.55 -13.22
CA PHE A 155 2.63 3.30 -14.43
C PHE A 155 3.11 4.16 -15.61
N VAL A 156 3.13 5.49 -15.44
CA VAL A 156 3.48 6.44 -16.49
C VAL A 156 4.94 6.30 -16.94
N THR A 157 5.85 5.98 -16.03
CA THR A 157 7.25 5.71 -16.39
C THR A 157 7.36 4.45 -17.24
N GLY A 158 6.61 3.40 -16.92
CA GLY A 158 6.58 2.17 -17.71
C GLY A 158 5.99 2.36 -19.10
N VAL A 159 4.77 2.89 -19.18
CA VAL A 159 4.03 3.00 -20.45
C VAL A 159 4.62 4.00 -21.44
N ASN A 160 5.35 5.01 -20.95
CA ASN A 160 6.03 5.97 -21.83
C ASN A 160 7.40 5.47 -22.31
N GLN A 161 7.87 4.30 -21.85
CA GLN A 161 9.06 3.67 -22.40
C GLN A 161 8.69 2.89 -23.67
N SER A 162 9.40 3.21 -24.76
CA SER A 162 9.37 2.37 -25.96
C SER A 162 10.39 1.24 -25.81
N PHE A 163 9.91 0.01 -25.87
CA PHE A 163 10.71 -1.21 -25.76
C PHE A 163 10.85 -1.89 -27.13
N GLU A 164 11.97 -2.58 -27.33
CA GLU A 164 12.27 -3.37 -28.52
C GLU A 164 12.71 -4.78 -28.09
N VAL A 165 12.56 -5.76 -28.99
CA VAL A 165 13.11 -7.10 -28.76
C VAL A 165 14.64 -7.01 -28.66
N ASP A 166 15.24 -7.85 -27.83
CA ASP A 166 16.66 -7.86 -27.43
C ASP A 166 17.12 -6.66 -26.57
N GLU A 167 16.23 -5.72 -26.26
CA GLU A 167 16.54 -4.59 -25.36
C GLU A 167 16.87 -5.11 -23.95
N LYS A 168 17.95 -4.60 -23.36
CA LYS A 168 18.34 -4.93 -21.99
C LYS A 168 17.43 -4.21 -20.99
N VAL A 169 16.81 -4.98 -20.11
CA VAL A 169 15.90 -4.47 -19.09
C VAL A 169 16.28 -4.95 -17.70
N VAL A 170 15.74 -4.27 -16.70
CA VAL A 170 15.80 -4.64 -15.30
C VAL A 170 14.37 -4.73 -14.78
N VAL A 171 14.09 -5.77 -14.01
CA VAL A 171 12.83 -5.98 -13.29
C VAL A 171 13.15 -6.01 -11.79
N ARG A 172 12.32 -5.37 -10.98
CA ARG A 172 12.46 -5.41 -9.52
C ARG A 172 11.39 -6.30 -8.90
N LEU A 173 11.81 -7.39 -8.26
CA LEU A 173 10.96 -8.30 -7.49
C LEU A 173 11.44 -8.31 -6.04
N ASP A 174 10.55 -8.06 -5.09
CA ASP A 174 10.86 -8.05 -3.65
C ASP A 174 12.10 -7.24 -3.25
N SER A 175 12.26 -6.07 -3.87
CA SER A 175 13.42 -5.16 -3.67
C SER A 175 14.74 -5.64 -4.29
N THR A 176 14.73 -6.73 -5.05
CA THR A 176 15.90 -7.25 -5.78
C THR A 176 15.78 -6.96 -7.28
N ASP A 177 16.85 -6.45 -7.86
CA ASP A 177 16.93 -6.16 -9.30
C ASP A 177 17.42 -7.39 -10.07
N PHE A 178 16.65 -7.80 -11.08
CA PHE A 178 16.98 -8.86 -12.02
C PHE A 178 17.17 -8.27 -13.41
N SER A 179 18.29 -8.57 -14.06
CA SER A 179 18.57 -8.10 -15.42
C SER A 179 18.20 -9.16 -16.44
N GLY A 180 17.66 -8.73 -17.58
CA GLY A 180 17.29 -9.61 -18.68
C GLY A 180 17.28 -8.89 -20.02
N THR A 181 16.79 -9.58 -21.05
CA THR A 181 16.55 -9.03 -22.40
C THR A 181 15.14 -9.36 -22.84
N ILE A 182 14.48 -8.43 -23.53
CA ILE A 182 13.11 -8.64 -24.01
C ILE A 182 13.12 -9.70 -25.11
N ALA A 183 12.57 -10.89 -24.83
CA ALA A 183 12.46 -11.96 -25.81
C ALA A 183 11.32 -11.72 -26.80
N LYS A 184 10.21 -11.13 -26.34
CA LYS A 184 8.99 -10.90 -27.13
C LYS A 184 8.20 -9.74 -26.53
N ILE A 185 7.50 -8.99 -27.38
CA ILE A 185 6.51 -8.00 -26.97
C ILE A 185 5.14 -8.54 -27.32
N ASN A 186 4.31 -8.79 -26.31
CA ASN A 186 2.96 -9.29 -26.49
C ASN A 186 2.02 -8.14 -26.92
N PRO A 187 1.06 -8.37 -27.85
CA PRO A 187 0.02 -7.40 -28.13
C PRO A 187 -0.85 -7.20 -26.88
N ILE A 188 -1.40 -6.00 -26.71
CA ILE A 188 -2.40 -5.75 -25.67
C ILE A 188 -3.67 -6.52 -26.06
N ASP A 189 -3.98 -7.62 -25.37
CA ASP A 189 -5.22 -8.38 -25.55
C ASP A 189 -6.05 -8.48 -24.26
N GLU A 190 -7.29 -8.96 -24.38
CA GLU A 190 -8.21 -9.10 -23.24
C GLU A 190 -7.79 -10.17 -22.22
N ASN A 191 -7.03 -11.18 -22.63
CA ASN A 191 -6.60 -12.32 -21.81
C ASN A 191 -5.26 -12.09 -21.12
N SER A 192 -4.62 -10.92 -21.32
CA SER A 192 -3.35 -10.54 -20.69
C SER A 192 -3.36 -10.54 -19.14
N TRP A 193 -4.54 -10.63 -18.53
CA TRP A 193 -4.75 -10.73 -17.08
C TRP A 193 -5.06 -12.15 -16.58
N ASP A 194 -5.11 -13.14 -17.49
CA ASP A 194 -5.39 -14.54 -17.16
C ASP A 194 -4.08 -15.28 -16.81
N GLU A 195 -3.94 -15.70 -15.55
CA GLU A 195 -2.75 -16.41 -15.06
C GLU A 195 -2.51 -17.77 -15.73
N GLU A 196 -3.55 -18.47 -16.20
CA GLU A 196 -3.38 -19.78 -16.88
C GLU A 196 -2.58 -19.66 -18.20
N GLY A 197 -2.38 -18.44 -18.72
CA GLY A 197 -1.61 -18.17 -19.93
C GLY A 197 -0.37 -17.29 -19.74
N GLN A 198 -0.12 -16.74 -18.55
CA GLN A 198 1.07 -15.94 -18.29
C GLN A 198 2.26 -16.83 -17.97
N ASP A 199 3.34 -16.66 -18.72
CA ASP A 199 4.63 -17.24 -18.35
C ASP A 199 5.15 -16.50 -17.11
N PRO A 200 5.79 -17.16 -16.13
CA PRO A 200 6.45 -16.48 -15.00
C PRO A 200 7.47 -15.39 -15.40
N SER A 201 7.87 -15.37 -16.67
CA SER A 201 8.74 -14.36 -17.29
C SER A 201 8.00 -13.24 -18.04
N ASP A 202 6.66 -13.26 -18.07
CA ASP A 202 5.85 -12.16 -18.60
C ASP A 202 5.76 -11.03 -17.56
N PHE A 203 6.01 -9.81 -18.02
CA PHE A 203 5.96 -8.61 -17.19
C PHE A 203 5.17 -7.51 -17.88
N PHE A 204 4.42 -6.75 -17.11
CA PHE A 204 3.80 -5.52 -17.57
C PHE A 204 4.83 -4.40 -17.76
N THR A 205 4.49 -3.44 -18.61
CA THR A 205 5.40 -2.33 -18.96
C THR A 205 5.82 -1.47 -17.77
N TRP A 206 5.01 -1.43 -16.70
CA TRP A 206 5.32 -0.71 -15.44
C TRP A 206 6.15 -1.51 -14.44
N GLU A 207 6.41 -2.79 -14.72
CA GLU A 207 7.25 -3.68 -13.90
C GLU A 207 8.70 -3.71 -14.41
N ILE A 208 8.91 -3.33 -15.66
CA ILE A 208 10.21 -3.35 -16.33
C ILE A 208 10.75 -1.93 -16.55
N ARG A 209 12.09 -1.81 -16.53
CA ARG A 209 12.79 -0.58 -16.88
C ARG A 209 14.00 -0.87 -17.76
N LYS A 210 14.37 0.07 -18.62
CA LYS A 210 15.60 -0.06 -19.41
C LYS A 210 16.84 -0.17 -18.53
N SER A 211 17.79 -1.02 -18.92
CA SER A 211 19.04 -1.18 -18.19
C SER A 211 19.78 0.15 -18.06
N GLY A 212 20.26 0.46 -16.86
CA GLY A 212 20.91 1.74 -16.54
C GLY A 212 19.98 2.90 -16.19
N THR A 213 18.65 2.74 -16.31
CA THR A 213 17.71 3.73 -15.77
C THR A 213 17.53 3.51 -14.26
N PRO A 214 17.58 4.57 -13.43
CA PRO A 214 17.37 4.41 -11.99
C PRO A 214 15.93 4.01 -11.68
N GLU A 215 15.72 3.42 -10.50
CA GLU A 215 14.37 3.19 -10.00
C GLU A 215 13.61 4.51 -9.85
N VAL A 216 12.32 4.49 -10.17
CA VAL A 216 11.45 5.64 -10.01
C VAL A 216 11.24 5.91 -8.52
N ASP A 217 11.79 7.01 -8.02
CA ASP A 217 11.46 7.49 -6.69
C ASP A 217 10.00 7.98 -6.67
N CYS A 218 9.12 7.20 -6.04
CA CYS A 218 7.72 7.55 -5.85
C CYS A 218 7.49 8.45 -4.62
N SER A 219 8.54 8.74 -3.83
CA SER A 219 8.48 9.71 -2.75
C SER A 219 8.27 11.12 -3.30
N GLN A 220 7.33 11.85 -2.69
CA GLN A 220 7.13 13.29 -2.88
C GLN A 220 7.52 14.07 -1.62
N LEU A 221 8.15 13.41 -0.63
CA LEU A 221 8.69 14.10 0.54
C LEU A 221 10.00 14.80 0.15
N THR A 222 10.14 16.04 0.58
CA THR A 222 11.42 16.76 0.49
C THR A 222 12.44 16.17 1.45
N GLU A 223 13.74 16.33 1.14
CA GLU A 223 14.81 15.89 2.03
C GLU A 223 14.76 16.57 3.40
N ASP A 224 14.31 17.83 3.45
CA ASP A 224 14.10 18.55 4.71
C ASP A 224 12.95 17.92 5.53
N GLU A 225 11.83 17.54 4.90
CA GLU A 225 10.74 16.82 5.59
C GLU A 225 11.20 15.46 6.12
N LYS A 226 11.92 14.68 5.31
CA LYS A 226 12.50 13.39 5.74
C LYS A 226 13.42 13.58 6.95
N ARG A 227 14.32 14.58 6.90
CA ARG A 227 15.22 14.92 8.02
C ARG A 227 14.46 15.29 9.28
N VAL A 228 13.40 16.10 9.17
CA VAL A 228 12.59 16.49 10.33
C VAL A 228 11.87 15.29 10.94
N PHE A 229 11.26 14.42 10.12
CA PHE A 229 10.59 13.23 10.62
C PHE A 229 11.55 12.27 11.32
N ASP A 230 12.73 12.04 10.74
CA ASP A 230 13.78 11.21 11.35
C ASP A 230 14.20 11.73 12.73
N GLN A 231 14.51 13.02 12.83
CA GLN A 231 14.92 13.65 14.08
C GLN A 231 13.83 13.59 15.15
N VAL A 232 12.59 13.93 14.80
CA VAL A 232 11.47 13.89 15.75
C VAL A 232 11.21 12.47 16.22
N LEU A 233 11.15 11.49 15.33
CA LEU A 233 10.94 10.10 15.73
C LEU A 233 12.07 9.57 16.62
N THR A 234 13.32 9.90 16.32
CA THR A 234 14.48 9.50 17.14
C THR A 234 14.36 10.04 18.57
N GLU A 235 13.99 11.31 18.74
CA GLU A 235 13.77 11.91 20.07
C GLU A 235 12.65 11.21 20.86
N PHE A 236 11.55 10.82 20.19
CA PHE A 236 10.43 10.14 20.85
C PHE A 236 10.72 8.67 21.15
N ILE A 237 11.55 8.01 20.34
CA ILE A 237 12.04 6.65 20.60
C ILE A 237 12.97 6.64 21.82
N GLU A 238 13.80 7.66 22.00
CA GLU A 238 14.69 7.80 23.16
C GLU A 238 13.96 8.22 24.46
N ASN A 239 12.69 8.64 24.36
CA ASN A 239 11.89 9.04 25.52
C ASN A 239 11.26 7.82 26.22
N GLU A 240 11.72 7.53 27.44
CA GLU A 240 11.23 6.42 28.27
C GLU A 240 9.71 6.47 28.56
N GLU A 241 9.09 7.66 28.52
CA GLU A 241 7.63 7.81 28.69
C GLU A 241 6.84 7.05 27.60
N TYR A 242 7.42 6.94 26.39
CA TYR A 242 6.77 6.36 25.21
C TYR A 242 7.28 4.97 24.83
N VAL A 243 8.01 4.31 25.74
CA VAL A 243 8.63 2.98 25.51
C VAL A 243 7.62 1.92 25.01
N LEU A 244 6.34 2.02 25.37
CA LEU A 244 5.28 1.10 24.93
C LEU A 244 5.00 1.14 23.43
N PHE A 245 5.43 2.18 22.72
CA PHE A 245 5.17 2.38 21.29
C PHE A 245 6.44 2.35 20.43
N HIS A 246 7.61 2.11 21.05
CA HIS A 246 8.89 2.05 20.36
C HIS A 246 8.92 0.89 19.36
N GLU A 247 8.79 -0.33 19.86
CA GLU A 247 8.80 -1.56 19.06
C GLU A 247 7.37 -2.10 18.87
N HIS A 248 7.24 -3.15 18.06
CA HIS A 248 5.97 -3.86 17.96
C HIS A 248 5.56 -4.47 19.31
N VAL A 249 4.24 -4.62 19.49
CA VAL A 249 3.72 -5.41 20.60
C VAL A 249 4.27 -6.83 20.49
N ASP A 250 4.73 -7.37 21.60
CA ASP A 250 5.18 -8.76 21.70
C ASP A 250 4.02 -9.71 21.39
N PHE A 251 3.96 -10.20 20.15
CA PHE A 251 2.87 -11.06 19.67
C PHE A 251 2.90 -12.46 20.31
N ALA A 252 4.05 -12.89 20.84
CA ALA A 252 4.16 -14.13 21.60
C ALA A 252 3.51 -14.00 22.99
N ARG A 253 3.63 -12.82 23.61
CA ARG A 253 3.01 -12.50 24.90
C ARG A 253 1.54 -12.15 24.78
N TYR A 254 1.14 -11.44 23.72
CA TYR A 254 -0.23 -11.01 23.47
C TYR A 254 -0.78 -11.72 22.22
N THR A 255 -1.04 -13.03 22.36
CA THR A 255 -1.36 -13.91 21.22
C THR A 255 -2.67 -13.58 20.51
N ASP A 256 -3.55 -12.79 21.12
CA ASP A 256 -4.82 -12.30 20.56
C ASP A 256 -4.68 -10.92 19.86
N TYR A 257 -3.52 -10.28 19.93
CA TYR A 257 -3.35 -8.91 19.46
C TYR A 257 -3.66 -8.76 17.96
N LEU A 258 -3.18 -9.70 17.14
CA LEU A 258 -3.34 -9.67 15.68
C LEU A 258 -4.77 -10.00 15.21
N ASP A 259 -5.60 -10.61 16.08
CA ASP A 259 -7.03 -10.78 15.82
C ASP A 259 -7.80 -9.45 15.89
N HIS A 260 -7.28 -8.52 16.69
CA HIS A 260 -7.87 -7.20 16.95
C HIS A 260 -7.20 -6.07 16.15
N VAL A 261 -5.92 -6.21 15.84
CA VAL A 261 -5.10 -5.16 15.22
C VAL A 261 -4.58 -5.64 13.87
N PRO A 262 -5.29 -5.35 12.76
CA PRO A 262 -4.95 -5.86 11.43
C PRO A 262 -3.74 -5.19 10.79
N TYR A 263 -3.34 -4.01 11.27
CA TYR A 263 -2.19 -3.26 10.78
C TYR A 263 -1.37 -2.73 11.96
N PRO A 264 -0.55 -3.59 12.59
CA PRO A 264 0.33 -3.20 13.68
C PRO A 264 1.33 -2.15 13.22
N MET A 265 1.56 -1.15 14.06
CA MET A 265 2.45 -0.01 13.79
C MET A 265 3.16 0.38 15.08
N CYS A 266 4.41 0.82 14.98
CA CYS A 266 5.25 1.32 16.07
C CYS A 266 6.19 2.41 15.55
N LEU A 267 6.83 3.16 16.46
CA LEU A 267 7.72 4.26 16.09
C LEU A 267 8.95 3.78 15.29
N ASP A 268 9.53 2.64 15.67
CA ASP A 268 10.71 2.09 14.97
C ASP A 268 10.37 1.74 13.51
N MET A 269 9.22 1.10 13.26
CA MET A 269 8.77 0.80 11.90
C MET A 269 8.55 2.07 11.06
N ILE A 270 7.94 3.10 11.65
CA ILE A 270 7.75 4.41 10.97
C ILE A 270 9.12 5.05 10.67
N LEU A 271 10.06 4.99 11.61
CA LEU A 271 11.41 5.53 11.43
C LEU A 271 12.15 4.82 10.29
N GLN A 272 12.10 3.49 10.25
CA GLN A 272 12.66 2.70 9.15
C GLN A 272 12.01 3.09 7.81
N ARG A 273 10.68 3.26 7.78
CA ARG A 273 9.94 3.72 6.59
C ARG A 273 10.36 5.12 6.13
N VAL A 274 10.60 6.05 7.04
CA VAL A 274 11.16 7.38 6.69
C VAL A 274 12.53 7.23 6.05
N ARG A 275 13.44 6.49 6.70
CA ARG A 275 14.83 6.29 6.25
C ARG A 275 14.92 5.57 4.90
N ASN A 276 14.01 4.65 4.64
CA ASN A 276 13.97 3.86 3.41
C ASN A 276 13.17 4.54 2.27
N GLY A 277 12.65 5.76 2.47
CA GLY A 277 11.89 6.46 1.44
C GLY A 277 10.50 5.88 1.15
N PHE A 278 9.90 5.14 2.10
CA PHE A 278 8.56 4.56 1.97
C PHE A 278 7.45 5.61 1.84
N TYR A 279 7.65 6.75 2.49
CA TYR A 279 6.95 8.04 2.38
C TYR A 279 6.61 8.54 0.96
N ARG A 280 5.42 8.28 0.40
CA ARG A 280 4.97 8.99 -0.83
C ARG A 280 4.61 10.43 -0.54
N CYS A 281 3.91 10.69 0.55
CA CYS A 281 3.65 12.06 1.00
C CYS A 281 3.44 12.11 2.52
N LYS A 282 3.31 13.33 3.06
CA LYS A 282 3.08 13.56 4.50
C LYS A 282 1.81 12.90 5.03
N LEU A 283 0.80 12.69 4.19
CA LEU A 283 -0.43 12.01 4.59
C LEU A 283 -0.19 10.53 4.87
N GLY A 284 0.72 9.87 4.13
CA GLY A 284 1.15 8.50 4.41
C GLY A 284 1.83 8.40 5.79
N PHE A 285 2.82 9.27 6.04
CA PHE A 285 3.49 9.36 7.34
C PHE A 285 2.51 9.56 8.50
N LYS A 286 1.61 10.55 8.35
CA LYS A 286 0.60 10.85 9.36
C LYS A 286 -0.37 9.68 9.58
N SER A 287 -0.74 8.95 8.53
CA SER A 287 -1.67 7.82 8.65
C SER A 287 -1.08 6.69 9.50
N ASP A 288 0.21 6.38 9.34
CA ASP A 288 0.89 5.39 10.19
C ASP A 288 1.04 5.88 11.63
N LEU A 289 1.36 7.17 11.83
CA LEU A 289 1.43 7.75 13.16
C LEU A 289 0.06 7.66 13.88
N ASP A 290 -1.01 8.05 13.20
CA ASP A 290 -2.39 7.92 13.69
C ASP A 290 -2.75 6.45 13.98
N GLN A 291 -2.22 5.52 13.18
CA GLN A 291 -2.48 4.10 13.35
C GLN A 291 -2.00 3.56 14.71
N ILE A 292 -0.92 4.09 15.28
CA ILE A 292 -0.46 3.70 16.63
C ILE A 292 -1.57 3.98 17.66
N ALA A 293 -2.16 5.17 17.63
CA ALA A 293 -3.25 5.54 18.53
C ALA A 293 -4.54 4.74 18.23
N ILE A 294 -4.86 4.47 16.97
CA ILE A 294 -6.00 3.63 16.57
C ILE A 294 -5.84 2.21 17.13
N ASN A 295 -4.65 1.62 17.00
CA ASN A 295 -4.34 0.28 17.51
C ASN A 295 -4.43 0.23 19.04
N ALA A 296 -3.87 1.24 19.73
CA ALA A 296 -3.96 1.34 21.18
C ALA A 296 -5.42 1.37 21.66
N VAL A 297 -6.30 2.11 20.97
CA VAL A 297 -7.74 2.16 21.25
C VAL A 297 -8.43 0.83 20.95
N ALA A 298 -8.09 0.19 19.83
CA ALA A 298 -8.69 -1.07 19.39
C ALA A 298 -8.44 -2.20 20.40
N TYR A 299 -7.20 -2.32 20.89
CA TYR A 299 -6.81 -3.37 21.84
C TYR A 299 -7.15 -3.04 23.30
N ASN A 300 -6.87 -1.80 23.76
CA ASN A 300 -6.96 -1.44 25.19
C ASN A 300 -8.25 -0.71 25.60
N LYS A 301 -9.16 -0.42 24.65
CA LYS A 301 -10.34 0.49 24.79
C LYS A 301 -9.96 1.98 24.86
N LYS A 302 -10.87 2.82 24.37
CA LYS A 302 -10.68 4.28 24.15
C LYS A 302 -10.19 5.10 25.37
N ASN A 303 -10.60 4.74 26.58
CA ASN A 303 -10.32 5.54 27.78
C ASN A 303 -9.20 4.96 28.66
N SER A 304 -8.52 3.91 28.20
CA SER A 304 -7.39 3.32 28.92
C SER A 304 -6.21 4.28 29.00
N ALA A 305 -5.32 4.03 29.97
CA ALA A 305 -4.08 4.80 30.09
C ALA A 305 -3.23 4.69 28.82
N VAL A 306 -3.10 3.49 28.24
CA VAL A 306 -2.35 3.23 27.01
C VAL A 306 -2.92 4.02 25.83
N ALA A 307 -4.25 4.00 25.62
CA ALA A 307 -4.87 4.74 24.52
C ALA A 307 -4.72 6.26 24.65
N LYS A 308 -4.77 6.80 25.89
CA LYS A 308 -4.54 8.22 26.16
C LYS A 308 -3.08 8.60 25.91
N LEU A 309 -2.14 7.78 26.37
CA LEU A 309 -0.70 7.99 26.17
C LEU A 309 -0.34 7.95 24.67
N ALA A 310 -0.88 7.00 23.91
CA ALA A 310 -0.69 6.94 22.46
C ALA A 310 -1.21 8.20 21.76
N SER A 311 -2.41 8.68 22.15
CA SER A 311 -3.00 9.90 21.57
C SER A 311 -2.19 11.15 21.91
N GLN A 312 -1.64 11.22 23.12
CA GLN A 312 -0.75 12.30 23.55
C GLN A 312 0.54 12.29 22.73
N MET A 313 1.21 11.13 22.64
CA MET A 313 2.44 10.95 21.86
C MET A 313 2.26 11.40 20.40
N VAL A 314 1.20 10.93 19.73
CA VAL A 314 0.90 11.33 18.34
C VAL A 314 0.72 12.84 18.23
N SER A 315 -0.02 13.46 19.15
CA SER A 315 -0.22 14.91 19.16
C SER A 315 1.08 15.69 19.38
N GLU A 316 1.98 15.20 20.23
CA GLU A 316 3.25 15.86 20.50
C GLU A 316 4.23 15.74 19.32
N ILE A 317 4.28 14.57 18.66
CA ILE A 317 5.04 14.36 17.43
C ILE A 317 4.54 15.30 16.33
N GLU A 318 3.22 15.42 16.15
CA GLU A 318 2.64 16.34 15.18
C GLU A 318 3.06 17.80 15.42
N VAL A 319 2.98 18.25 16.68
CA VAL A 319 3.40 19.60 17.07
C VAL A 319 4.90 19.79 16.81
N ALA A 320 5.74 18.80 17.14
CA ALA A 320 7.18 18.86 16.91
C ALA A 320 7.51 18.98 15.41
N CYS A 321 6.90 18.15 14.56
CA CYS A 321 7.07 18.23 13.10
C CYS A 321 6.62 19.59 12.55
N ASN A 322 5.45 20.07 12.98
CA ASN A 322 4.90 21.36 12.56
C ASN A 322 5.83 22.53 12.93
N ASN A 323 6.36 22.53 14.16
CA ASN A 323 7.28 23.56 14.63
C ASN A 323 8.62 23.56 13.89
N ARG A 324 9.03 22.42 13.32
CA ARG A 324 10.27 22.24 12.56
C ARG A 324 10.08 22.39 11.04
N GLY A 325 8.90 22.84 10.59
CA GLY A 325 8.62 23.15 9.19
C GLY A 325 8.05 22.00 8.35
N ALA A 326 7.91 20.80 8.91
CA ALA A 326 7.28 19.66 8.24
C ALA A 326 5.79 19.57 8.60
N GLN A 327 4.97 20.45 8.00
CA GLN A 327 3.56 20.58 8.36
C GLN A 327 2.75 19.30 8.08
N LEU A 328 2.33 18.62 9.14
CA LEU A 328 1.36 17.53 9.14
C LEU A 328 -0.03 18.17 9.33
N GLY A 329 -0.88 18.08 8.30
CA GLY A 329 -2.12 18.86 8.17
C GLY A 329 -2.92 19.00 9.47
N GLY A 330 -3.09 20.25 9.93
CA GLY A 330 -3.79 20.64 11.14
C GLY A 330 -5.28 20.92 10.90
N GLY A 331 -6.10 20.05 11.43
CA GLY A 331 -7.51 20.27 11.70
C GLY A 331 -8.05 19.00 12.34
N PRO A 332 -8.88 19.08 13.40
CA PRO A 332 -9.46 17.88 13.98
C PRO A 332 -10.12 17.13 12.83
N SER A 333 -9.69 15.88 12.58
CA SER A 333 -10.46 14.96 11.77
C SER A 333 -11.90 15.14 12.21
N LYS A 334 -12.77 15.65 11.32
CA LYS A 334 -14.19 15.80 11.61
C LYS A 334 -14.58 14.50 12.25
N LYS A 335 -14.85 14.53 13.57
CA LYS A 335 -15.05 13.35 14.42
C LYS A 335 -15.56 12.23 13.54
N TRP A 336 -14.71 11.25 13.24
CA TRP A 336 -15.16 10.10 12.48
C TRP A 336 -16.35 9.56 13.27
N LYS A 337 -17.57 9.80 12.75
CA LYS A 337 -18.80 9.19 13.25
C LYS A 337 -18.86 7.79 12.66
N GLY A 338 -17.77 7.04 12.82
CA GLY A 338 -17.78 5.62 12.66
C GLY A 338 -18.63 5.12 13.80
N LYS A 339 -19.88 4.76 13.51
CA LYS A 339 -20.63 3.93 14.44
C LYS A 339 -19.83 2.63 14.55
N ALA A 340 -19.04 2.51 15.62
CA ALA A 340 -18.66 1.21 16.11
C ALA A 340 -19.98 0.49 16.42
N LYS A 341 -20.41 -0.38 15.49
CA LYS A 341 -21.33 -1.43 15.88
C LYS A 341 -20.48 -2.35 16.73
N ALA A 342 -20.68 -2.27 18.05
CA ALA A 342 -20.37 -3.40 18.91
C ALA A 342 -21.11 -4.61 18.34
N PHE A 343 -20.38 -5.68 18.08
CA PHE A 343 -20.97 -7.02 18.12
C PHE A 343 -20.99 -7.46 19.58
#